data_AF-A0A433DMY3-F1
#
_entry.id   AF-A0A433DMY3-F1
#
_cell.length_a   1.000
_cell.length_b   1.000
_cell.length_c   1.000
_cell.angle_alpha   90.00
_cell.angle_beta   90.00
_cell.angle_gamma   90.00
#
_symmetry.space_group_name_H-M   'P 1'
#
loop_
_entity.id
_entity.type
_entity.pdbx_description
1 polymer ?
#
loop_
_entity_poly.entity_id
_entity_poly.type
_entity_poly.pdbx_seq_one_letter_code
_entity_poly.pdbx_strand_id
1 'polypeptide(L)'
;MASNRNNNDNRIRGPTSALTSFLRERGIRPRNLNYRNPPPQPQPQPTDQTDDAASQNNEDTQDPDLDDDDDDDDPQAESSSAAATHRRSTRLALSSSTTVETASASTSTTTTVTLQYTAASTLTSGQRKRKKKDDSSDSENDDLTPVTSPTTPRAGFSNRSRATRTRIEFCSLCRCRFSVIAALVEEGKENLICPTCASGGKDADAKKMPKRRKAKGPKVAGEDGFVPVPTLQDLCIKVIAHYIEDVEALGNIGEINMDKICKIICKNRQLNNHVARLFMDPQETQMSFYDCTGLDTTGFLNIAQFCPKLHTLTLNTCGRLSDPVTDKYASHLLHLRSLTLSGPYLVTGSAWTRLFTSLGSRLESFTLEHSPRLDLPSLDILVTSCPNLRDLRLMRISKLDNSWLPHISRLQKLEALDISHPGAKLTSGSLVDLLKIIGSRLRELGLRSCVDLTDEALVDGVLPNCARLQMLAIAGCDLFTSAAAAKLFNEWREHKANPGLVRVDLARCSLFEDEVVEALVRHSAKTLRELNVNSLEELTCAGFEALAGVGANGKINNPCSELVEIDAGFCRAVDDGVVERLMKGCKELRVLKVFGNHKVTESAYRRKGVQLLGQQWDTL
;
A
#
# COMPACT_ATOMS: atom_id res chain seq x y z
N MET A 1 -27.76 -33.65 -55.42
CA MET A 1 -27.74 -32.18 -55.22
C MET A 1 -28.08 -31.88 -53.77
N ALA A 2 -27.67 -30.73 -53.22
CA ALA A 2 -27.75 -30.44 -51.79
C ALA A 2 -28.96 -29.55 -51.41
N SER A 3 -29.41 -29.61 -50.16
CA SER A 3 -29.72 -28.42 -49.34
C SER A 3 -30.01 -28.76 -47.86
N ASN A 4 -29.33 -28.02 -46.99
CA ASN A 4 -29.51 -27.78 -45.54
C ASN A 4 -30.60 -28.49 -44.72
N ARG A 5 -30.16 -29.10 -43.61
CA ARG A 5 -30.84 -29.03 -42.31
C ARG A 5 -29.93 -28.32 -41.32
N ASN A 6 -30.38 -27.23 -40.69
CA ASN A 6 -29.66 -26.65 -39.56
C ASN A 6 -29.93 -27.47 -38.30
N ASN A 7 -28.86 -27.85 -37.60
CA ASN A 7 -28.90 -28.58 -36.34
C ASN A 7 -28.43 -27.63 -35.23
N ASN A 8 -29.19 -27.48 -34.13
CA ASN A 8 -28.96 -26.39 -33.16
C ASN A 8 -28.81 -26.87 -31.70
N ASP A 9 -28.41 -28.12 -31.51
CA ASP A 9 -28.02 -28.67 -30.20
C ASP A 9 -26.52 -28.46 -29.95
N ASN A 10 -26.16 -27.34 -29.33
CA ASN A 10 -24.94 -27.26 -28.53
C ASN A 10 -24.96 -26.06 -27.57
N ARG A 11 -25.29 -26.28 -26.30
CA ARG A 11 -25.13 -25.27 -25.24
C ARG A 11 -24.69 -25.90 -23.92
N ILE A 12 -23.38 -26.09 -23.80
CA ILE A 12 -22.70 -26.62 -22.63
C ILE A 12 -23.10 -25.79 -21.38
N ARG A 13 -23.52 -26.47 -20.32
CA ARG A 13 -23.79 -25.86 -19.01
C ARG A 13 -22.60 -26.08 -18.08
N GLY A 14 -22.11 -24.99 -17.48
CA GLY A 14 -21.14 -25.06 -16.38
C GLY A 14 -21.76 -25.62 -15.08
N PRO A 15 -20.93 -25.95 -14.08
CA PRO A 15 -21.38 -26.56 -12.84
C PRO A 15 -22.24 -25.61 -12.01
N THR A 16 -23.44 -26.05 -11.61
CA THR A 16 -24.31 -25.33 -10.68
C THR A 16 -23.80 -25.49 -9.24
N SER A 17 -23.70 -24.37 -8.49
CA SER A 17 -23.19 -24.40 -7.10
C SER A 17 -24.05 -25.24 -6.16
N ALA A 18 -23.42 -25.88 -5.16
CA ALA A 18 -24.10 -26.72 -4.17
C ALA A 18 -25.26 -25.99 -3.44
N LEU A 19 -25.09 -24.68 -3.17
CA LEU A 19 -26.13 -23.83 -2.60
C LEU A 19 -27.41 -23.79 -3.46
N THR A 20 -27.27 -23.83 -4.78
CA THR A 20 -28.41 -23.85 -5.73
C THR A 20 -29.16 -25.18 -5.69
N SER A 21 -28.47 -26.28 -5.38
CA SER A 21 -29.11 -27.59 -5.16
C SER A 21 -29.85 -27.61 -3.82
N PHE A 22 -29.18 -27.20 -2.73
CA PHE A 22 -29.74 -27.18 -1.38
C PHE A 22 -31.01 -26.32 -1.27
N LEU A 23 -31.01 -25.13 -1.88
CA LEU A 23 -32.20 -24.25 -1.89
C LEU A 23 -33.37 -24.86 -2.69
N ARG A 24 -33.09 -25.64 -3.74
CA ARG A 24 -34.10 -26.38 -4.50
C ARG A 24 -34.66 -27.55 -3.70
N GLU A 25 -33.83 -28.31 -2.98
CA GLU A 25 -34.28 -29.38 -2.08
C GLU A 25 -35.14 -28.84 -0.93
N ARG A 26 -34.81 -27.64 -0.41
CA ARG A 26 -35.62 -26.89 0.56
C ARG A 26 -36.87 -26.23 -0.04
N GLY A 27 -37.16 -26.45 -1.33
CA GLY A 27 -38.38 -25.96 -2.01
C GLY A 27 -38.39 -24.46 -2.35
N ILE A 28 -37.32 -23.72 -2.07
CA ILE A 28 -37.29 -22.26 -2.23
C ILE A 28 -37.01 -21.90 -3.69
N ARG A 29 -37.96 -21.21 -4.33
CA ARG A 29 -37.83 -20.70 -5.71
C ARG A 29 -37.84 -19.17 -5.73
N PRO A 30 -36.96 -18.50 -6.49
CA PRO A 30 -37.06 -17.06 -6.72
C PRO A 30 -38.38 -16.71 -7.41
N ARG A 31 -39.03 -15.60 -7.00
CA ARG A 31 -40.10 -14.97 -7.78
C ARG A 31 -39.48 -14.15 -8.90
N ASN A 32 -40.03 -14.26 -10.11
CA ASN A 32 -39.49 -13.58 -11.29
C ASN A 32 -39.67 -12.06 -11.19
N LEU A 33 -38.58 -11.29 -11.34
CA LEU A 33 -38.65 -9.93 -11.86
C LEU A 33 -38.47 -9.99 -13.38
N ASN A 34 -39.39 -9.39 -14.13
CA ASN A 34 -39.18 -9.02 -15.53
C ASN A 34 -40.09 -7.82 -15.84
N TYR A 35 -39.47 -6.66 -16.10
CA TYR A 35 -40.15 -5.39 -16.36
C TYR A 35 -39.78 -4.94 -17.77
N ARG A 36 -40.75 -4.86 -18.71
CA ARG A 36 -40.68 -4.01 -19.92
C ARG A 36 -42.00 -3.94 -20.70
N ASN A 37 -42.60 -2.75 -20.64
CA ASN A 37 -43.49 -2.05 -21.59
C ASN A 37 -44.82 -2.71 -22.06
N PRO A 38 -45.98 -2.02 -21.89
CA PRO A 38 -47.28 -2.38 -22.48
C PRO A 38 -47.70 -1.51 -23.70
N PRO A 39 -48.66 -1.97 -24.53
CA PRO A 39 -49.43 -1.17 -25.50
C PRO A 39 -50.85 -0.78 -24.97
N PRO A 40 -51.63 0.08 -25.66
CA PRO A 40 -52.64 0.95 -25.02
C PRO A 40 -54.12 0.48 -25.01
N GLN A 41 -54.98 1.24 -24.31
CA GLN A 41 -56.45 1.11 -24.25
C GLN A 41 -57.18 2.36 -24.84
N PRO A 42 -58.44 2.23 -25.29
CA PRO A 42 -59.31 3.36 -25.69
C PRO A 42 -60.19 3.92 -24.55
N GLN A 43 -60.71 5.15 -24.73
CA GLN A 43 -61.57 5.89 -23.79
C GLN A 43 -63.07 5.58 -23.93
N PRO A 44 -63.91 6.05 -22.98
CA PRO A 44 -64.89 7.09 -23.34
C PRO A 44 -64.99 8.28 -22.34
N GLN A 45 -65.80 9.29 -22.68
CA GLN A 45 -66.17 10.46 -21.85
C GLN A 45 -67.74 10.65 -21.82
N PRO A 46 -68.36 11.79 -21.42
CA PRO A 46 -68.88 11.96 -20.05
C PRO A 46 -70.33 12.52 -19.96
N THR A 47 -70.87 12.69 -18.74
CA THR A 47 -71.94 13.65 -18.37
C THR A 47 -71.91 13.96 -16.86
N ASP A 48 -72.73 14.90 -16.38
CA ASP A 48 -72.38 15.82 -15.27
C ASP A 48 -73.60 16.31 -14.42
N GLN A 49 -73.34 16.85 -13.21
CA GLN A 49 -74.23 17.69 -12.34
C GLN A 49 -75.54 17.06 -11.76
N THR A 50 -76.18 17.52 -10.65
CA THR A 50 -76.05 18.65 -9.67
C THR A 50 -76.48 18.28 -8.21
N ASP A 51 -75.85 18.90 -7.21
CA ASP A 51 -76.34 19.54 -5.94
C ASP A 51 -77.26 18.91 -4.85
N ASP A 52 -76.90 19.26 -3.58
CA ASP A 52 -77.72 19.89 -2.50
C ASP A 52 -77.94 19.20 -1.10
N ALA A 53 -78.03 20.06 -0.06
CA ALA A 53 -78.64 19.95 1.30
C ALA A 53 -78.16 19.00 2.45
N ALA A 54 -77.32 19.56 3.34
CA ALA A 54 -77.57 19.82 4.80
C ALA A 54 -77.93 18.74 5.89
N SER A 55 -76.99 18.58 6.85
CA SER A 55 -77.16 18.76 8.33
C SER A 55 -77.71 17.67 9.30
N GLN A 56 -77.32 17.84 10.58
CA GLN A 56 -77.81 17.24 11.87
C GLN A 56 -77.36 15.80 12.26
N ASN A 57 -77.11 15.46 13.54
CA ASN A 57 -76.62 16.23 14.73
C ASN A 57 -76.25 15.26 15.90
N ASN A 58 -75.70 15.79 17.01
CA ASN A 58 -75.63 15.20 18.37
C ASN A 58 -74.73 13.95 18.63
N GLU A 59 -74.25 13.66 19.86
CA GLU A 59 -73.73 14.45 21.01
C GLU A 59 -73.26 13.46 22.12
N ASP A 60 -72.21 13.83 22.89
CA ASP A 60 -71.83 13.32 24.24
C ASP A 60 -71.44 11.82 24.42
N THR A 61 -70.77 11.39 25.51
CA THR A 61 -70.55 12.02 26.84
C THR A 61 -69.14 11.76 27.44
N GLN A 62 -68.79 12.58 28.44
CA GLN A 62 -67.60 12.68 29.32
C GLN A 62 -66.91 11.36 29.78
N ASP A 63 -65.59 11.27 30.04
CA ASP A 63 -64.74 11.96 31.06
C ASP A 63 -65.13 11.67 32.54
N PRO A 64 -64.29 11.87 33.59
CA PRO A 64 -62.86 12.27 33.64
C PRO A 64 -62.02 11.58 34.78
N ASP A 65 -60.94 12.26 35.22
CA ASP A 65 -60.42 12.43 36.61
C ASP A 65 -59.17 11.66 37.16
N LEU A 66 -58.24 12.52 37.63
CA LEU A 66 -57.11 12.43 38.59
C LEU A 66 -55.69 12.26 38.00
N ASP A 67 -54.74 13.22 38.10
CA ASP A 67 -54.40 14.26 39.13
C ASP A 67 -53.83 13.64 40.45
N ASP A 68 -52.98 14.27 41.30
CA ASP A 68 -52.23 15.54 41.28
C ASP A 68 -50.89 15.43 40.47
N ASP A 69 -49.71 16.05 40.67
CA ASP A 69 -49.00 16.89 41.71
C ASP A 69 -47.83 17.66 41.01
N ASP A 70 -47.30 18.81 41.51
CA ASP A 70 -46.53 19.79 40.68
C ASP A 70 -45.36 20.61 41.37
N ASP A 71 -44.82 21.62 40.65
CA ASP A 71 -44.10 22.86 41.06
C ASP A 71 -42.59 22.90 41.50
N ASP A 72 -41.78 23.56 40.66
CA ASP A 72 -40.91 24.76 40.84
C ASP A 72 -40.17 25.13 42.16
N ASP A 73 -38.94 25.69 42.04
CA ASP A 73 -38.68 27.17 42.09
C ASP A 73 -37.18 27.55 41.81
N ASP A 74 -36.92 28.83 41.45
CA ASP A 74 -35.59 29.50 41.31
C ASP A 74 -35.63 30.88 42.01
N PRO A 75 -34.56 31.32 42.72
CA PRO A 75 -33.93 32.58 42.24
C PRO A 75 -32.43 32.81 42.55
N GLN A 76 -31.76 33.55 41.64
CA GLN A 76 -30.93 34.80 41.81
C GLN A 76 -30.18 35.07 43.16
N ALA A 77 -29.07 35.82 43.29
CA ALA A 77 -27.95 36.42 42.50
C ALA A 77 -26.89 36.90 43.57
N GLU A 78 -25.72 37.53 43.38
CA GLU A 78 -25.27 38.59 42.47
C GLU A 78 -23.74 38.94 42.71
N SER A 79 -23.07 39.55 41.72
CA SER A 79 -21.96 40.58 41.74
C SER A 79 -20.69 40.46 42.66
N SER A 80 -19.58 41.23 42.53
CA SER A 80 -19.28 42.49 41.80
C SER A 80 -17.78 42.81 41.48
N SER A 81 -17.53 43.56 40.39
CA SER A 81 -16.46 44.59 40.17
C SER A 81 -14.94 44.17 40.03
N ALA A 82 -13.99 44.95 39.46
CA ALA A 82 -13.98 46.30 38.84
C ALA A 82 -12.80 46.57 37.84
N ALA A 83 -12.98 47.52 36.89
CA ALA A 83 -12.05 48.56 36.31
C ALA A 83 -10.55 48.30 35.92
N ALA A 84 -9.84 49.06 35.04
CA ALA A 84 -10.16 49.93 33.88
C ALA A 84 -8.88 50.48 33.14
N THR A 85 -9.06 51.09 31.95
CA THR A 85 -8.24 52.15 31.25
C THR A 85 -6.88 51.92 30.52
N HIS A 86 -6.87 52.42 29.25
CA HIS A 86 -5.83 53.23 28.53
C HIS A 86 -4.58 52.68 27.77
N ARG A 87 -4.51 53.06 26.47
CA ARG A 87 -3.42 53.71 25.66
C ARG A 87 -1.95 53.48 26.12
N ARG A 88 -0.95 53.25 25.25
CA ARG A 88 -0.58 54.03 24.02
C ARG A 88 0.57 53.33 23.23
N SER A 89 0.84 53.77 21.99
CA SER A 89 1.83 53.16 21.06
C SER A 89 3.28 53.64 21.19
N THR A 90 4.23 52.71 20.97
CA THR A 90 5.64 52.91 20.53
C THR A 90 6.15 51.59 19.90
N ARG A 91 7.12 51.53 18.97
CA ARG A 91 7.59 52.43 17.90
C ARG A 91 8.73 51.70 17.13
N LEU A 92 8.64 51.58 15.79
CA LEU A 92 9.78 51.36 14.86
C LEU A 92 10.61 50.05 15.02
N ALA A 93 11.42 49.58 14.06
CA ALA A 93 11.83 50.16 12.77
C ALA A 93 11.85 49.13 11.61
N LEU A 94 11.77 49.63 10.37
CA LEU A 94 12.14 48.92 9.13
C LEU A 94 13.54 49.34 8.67
N SER A 95 14.30 48.40 8.09
CA SER A 95 15.22 48.59 6.94
C SER A 95 15.86 47.21 6.59
N SER A 96 16.17 46.76 5.35
CA SER A 96 16.58 47.35 4.06
C SER A 96 18.02 47.91 4.04
N SER A 97 18.90 47.67 3.06
CA SER A 97 18.91 46.76 1.89
C SER A 97 20.25 46.90 1.12
N THR A 98 20.80 45.80 0.58
CA THR A 98 21.70 45.71 -0.62
C THR A 98 23.06 46.46 -0.70
N THR A 99 23.94 45.99 -1.61
CA THR A 99 25.13 46.65 -2.25
C THR A 99 26.52 46.50 -1.59
N VAL A 100 27.69 46.42 -2.26
CA VAL A 100 28.14 46.02 -3.65
C VAL A 100 29.70 45.86 -3.68
N GLU A 101 30.30 45.47 -4.84
CA GLU A 101 31.73 45.58 -5.28
C GLU A 101 32.77 44.50 -4.85
N THR A 102 33.36 43.73 -5.80
CA THR A 102 34.64 43.87 -6.61
C THR A 102 35.95 43.61 -5.81
N ALA A 103 37.11 43.16 -6.34
CA ALA A 103 37.67 42.83 -7.67
C ALA A 103 38.90 41.83 -7.47
N SER A 104 39.73 41.32 -8.41
CA SER A 104 39.84 41.20 -9.89
C SER A 104 40.98 40.20 -10.27
N ALA A 105 41.04 39.72 -11.54
CA ALA A 105 42.21 39.07 -12.23
C ALA A 105 42.79 37.74 -11.64
N SER A 106 43.59 36.89 -12.32
CA SER A 106 43.81 36.48 -13.74
C SER A 106 44.50 35.08 -13.72
N THR A 107 44.59 34.21 -14.74
CA THR A 107 45.33 34.32 -16.02
C THR A 107 45.17 33.00 -16.84
N SER A 108 45.51 33.01 -18.13
CA SER A 108 45.51 31.91 -19.13
C SER A 108 46.25 30.59 -18.72
N THR A 109 46.11 29.38 -19.34
CA THR A 109 45.79 28.90 -20.72
C THR A 109 45.60 27.34 -20.68
N THR A 110 45.15 26.49 -21.64
CA THR A 110 44.66 26.56 -23.06
C THR A 110 43.72 25.36 -23.40
N THR A 111 42.96 25.48 -24.49
CA THR A 111 42.35 24.44 -25.39
C THR A 111 43.41 23.73 -26.30
N THR A 112 43.20 22.80 -27.27
CA THR A 112 42.10 22.22 -28.11
C THR A 112 42.67 20.88 -28.72
N VAL A 113 42.00 19.72 -29.00
CA VAL A 113 40.75 19.31 -29.73
C VAL A 113 40.98 18.87 -31.21
N THR A 114 40.68 17.59 -31.55
CA THR A 114 40.31 16.98 -32.88
C THR A 114 41.38 16.89 -34.03
N LEU A 115 41.27 16.13 -35.15
CA LEU A 115 40.39 15.02 -35.65
C LEU A 115 41.06 14.23 -36.83
N GLN A 116 40.61 12.98 -37.06
CA GLN A 116 40.49 12.21 -38.34
C GLN A 116 41.64 11.94 -39.38
N TYR A 117 41.67 10.65 -39.77
CA TYR A 117 41.90 10.02 -41.10
C TYR A 117 43.23 10.08 -41.91
N THR A 118 43.62 8.87 -42.34
CA THR A 118 44.31 8.45 -43.59
C THR A 118 45.75 8.90 -43.94
N ALA A 119 46.54 7.87 -44.28
CA ALA A 119 47.62 7.83 -45.27
C ALA A 119 49.03 8.37 -44.94
N ALA A 120 49.99 7.51 -45.29
CA ALA A 120 51.45 7.58 -45.33
C ALA A 120 52.21 8.94 -45.43
N SER A 121 53.35 8.94 -44.72
CA SER A 121 54.69 9.46 -45.11
C SER A 121 55.01 10.99 -45.15
N THR A 122 56.07 11.33 -44.39
CA THR A 122 57.17 12.29 -44.67
C THR A 122 56.96 13.83 -44.70
N LEU A 123 57.55 14.47 -43.67
CA LEU A 123 58.44 15.66 -43.70
C LEU A 123 57.92 17.12 -43.88
N THR A 124 58.47 18.00 -43.03
CA THR A 124 58.84 19.43 -43.19
C THR A 124 57.79 20.57 -43.33
N SER A 125 57.70 21.39 -42.26
CA SER A 125 57.66 22.88 -42.20
C SER A 125 56.68 23.76 -43.03
N GLY A 126 56.00 24.74 -42.40
CA GLY A 126 55.52 25.96 -43.12
C GLY A 126 54.37 26.82 -42.55
N GLN A 127 54.70 27.87 -41.77
CA GLN A 127 53.92 29.06 -41.31
C GLN A 127 52.50 29.47 -41.87
N ARG A 128 51.62 29.88 -40.92
CA ARG A 128 50.79 31.15 -40.85
C ARG A 128 49.44 31.39 -41.62
N LYS A 129 48.45 31.89 -40.84
CA LYS A 129 47.37 32.92 -41.13
C LYS A 129 46.16 32.53 -42.04
N ARG A 130 44.93 33.10 -41.94
CA ARG A 130 44.12 33.78 -40.87
C ARG A 130 42.67 34.15 -41.37
N LYS A 131 41.65 34.20 -40.47
CA LYS A 131 40.54 35.23 -40.36
C LYS A 131 39.15 35.11 -41.11
N LYS A 132 38.06 34.92 -40.30
CA LYS A 132 36.63 35.45 -40.39
C LYS A 132 35.70 34.99 -41.56
N LYS A 133 34.36 35.23 -41.63
CA LYS A 133 33.35 35.99 -40.81
C LYS A 133 31.90 35.38 -40.98
N ASP A 134 31.12 35.28 -39.88
CA ASP A 134 29.66 35.49 -39.53
C ASP A 134 28.55 35.27 -40.65
N ASP A 135 27.21 35.23 -40.49
CA ASP A 135 26.22 35.67 -39.45
C ASP A 135 24.74 35.12 -39.64
N SER A 136 23.90 35.17 -38.58
CA SER A 136 22.41 35.41 -38.43
C SER A 136 21.21 34.60 -39.08
N SER A 137 20.19 34.26 -38.23
CA SER A 137 18.67 34.38 -38.29
C SER A 137 17.80 33.88 -39.50
N ASP A 138 16.47 33.57 -39.45
CA ASP A 138 15.41 33.51 -38.39
C ASP A 138 14.13 32.70 -38.84
N SER A 139 13.22 32.38 -37.88
CA SER A 139 11.71 32.19 -37.87
C SER A 139 10.85 31.76 -39.10
N GLU A 140 9.59 31.24 -39.05
CA GLU A 140 8.65 30.62 -38.06
C GLU A 140 7.38 30.04 -38.81
N ASN A 141 6.52 29.23 -38.15
CA ASN A 141 5.08 28.90 -38.46
C ASN A 141 4.73 28.08 -39.75
N ASP A 142 3.57 27.38 -39.96
CA ASP A 142 2.38 27.05 -39.14
C ASP A 142 1.53 25.82 -39.66
N ASP A 143 0.52 25.38 -38.86
CA ASP A 143 -0.78 24.68 -39.18
C ASP A 143 -0.88 23.19 -39.67
N LEU A 144 -2.13 22.67 -39.88
CA LEU A 144 -2.60 21.32 -39.48
C LEU A 144 -3.40 20.43 -40.50
N THR A 145 -3.20 19.09 -40.42
CA THR A 145 -4.19 17.98 -40.64
C THR A 145 -4.73 17.65 -42.09
N PRO A 146 -5.55 16.58 -42.34
CA PRO A 146 -5.25 15.14 -42.13
C PRO A 146 -5.76 14.12 -43.21
N VAL A 147 -5.34 12.84 -43.06
CA VAL A 147 -5.88 11.54 -43.62
C VAL A 147 -6.02 11.30 -45.14
N THR A 148 -5.34 10.26 -45.68
CA THR A 148 -5.89 9.06 -46.42
C THR A 148 -4.81 8.31 -47.23
N SER A 149 -5.12 7.10 -47.72
CA SER A 149 -4.27 6.17 -48.52
C SER A 149 -5.13 5.59 -49.67
N PRO A 150 -4.65 4.74 -50.63
CA PRO A 150 -3.31 4.12 -50.78
C PRO A 150 -2.73 4.04 -52.22
N THR A 151 -1.59 3.33 -52.35
CA THR A 151 -1.04 2.65 -53.56
C THR A 151 0.04 3.36 -54.41
N THR A 152 0.89 2.54 -55.04
CA THR A 152 2.23 2.80 -55.67
C THR A 152 2.13 2.93 -57.22
N PRO A 153 3.21 3.16 -58.04
CA PRO A 153 4.66 3.07 -57.75
C PRO A 153 5.66 4.07 -58.42
N ARG A 154 6.88 4.18 -57.82
CA ARG A 154 8.19 4.63 -58.41
C ARG A 154 8.29 6.08 -58.99
N ALA A 155 9.41 6.80 -58.92
CA ALA A 155 10.69 6.63 -58.20
C ALA A 155 11.43 7.99 -58.07
N GLY A 156 12.32 8.15 -57.08
CA GLY A 156 13.18 9.34 -56.95
C GLY A 156 14.10 9.32 -55.71
N PHE A 157 15.38 9.65 -55.88
CA PHE A 157 16.42 9.72 -54.84
C PHE A 157 16.31 11.03 -54.03
N SER A 158 16.90 11.24 -52.84
CA SER A 158 17.96 10.51 -52.10
C SER A 158 17.76 10.63 -50.58
N ASN A 159 18.53 9.92 -49.75
CA ASN A 159 18.40 9.96 -48.27
C ASN A 159 19.75 9.70 -47.57
N ARG A 160 20.02 10.30 -46.40
CA ARG A 160 21.36 10.30 -45.76
C ARG A 160 21.35 9.77 -44.31
N SER A 161 22.06 8.64 -44.11
CA SER A 161 22.53 8.07 -42.83
C SER A 161 21.54 7.95 -41.66
N ARG A 162 20.92 6.77 -41.54
CA ARG A 162 20.30 6.25 -40.29
C ARG A 162 21.34 5.43 -39.53
N ALA A 163 21.38 5.51 -38.19
CA ALA A 163 22.34 4.75 -37.38
C ALA A 163 22.20 3.23 -37.58
N THR A 164 23.31 2.53 -37.74
CA THR A 164 23.36 1.10 -38.07
C THR A 164 23.11 0.22 -36.85
N ARG A 165 22.04 -0.60 -36.89
CA ARG A 165 21.83 -1.67 -35.90
C ARG A 165 22.95 -2.72 -36.01
N THR A 166 23.52 -3.06 -34.87
CA THR A 166 24.31 -4.29 -34.70
C THR A 166 23.38 -5.45 -34.36
N ARG A 167 23.69 -6.64 -34.90
CA ARG A 167 23.02 -7.92 -34.62
C ARG A 167 24.04 -8.88 -34.04
N ILE A 168 23.59 -9.82 -33.21
CA ILE A 168 24.45 -10.79 -32.54
C ILE A 168 24.25 -12.14 -33.21
N GLU A 169 25.35 -12.78 -33.59
CA GLU A 169 25.37 -14.05 -34.32
C GLU A 169 26.36 -15.05 -33.70
N PHE A 170 26.24 -16.30 -34.13
CA PHE A 170 27.09 -17.41 -33.68
C PHE A 170 27.93 -17.93 -34.85
N CYS A 171 29.23 -18.12 -34.62
CA CYS A 171 30.14 -18.58 -35.65
C CYS A 171 29.94 -20.08 -35.95
N SER A 172 29.83 -20.46 -37.23
CA SER A 172 29.62 -21.85 -37.66
C SER A 172 30.73 -22.82 -37.19
N LEU A 173 31.97 -22.35 -37.02
CA LEU A 173 33.12 -23.14 -36.57
C LEU A 173 33.24 -23.25 -35.03
N CYS A 174 33.44 -22.15 -34.30
CA CYS A 174 33.61 -22.18 -32.84
C CYS A 174 32.29 -22.21 -32.03
N ARG A 175 31.14 -21.93 -32.66
CA ARG A 175 29.85 -21.57 -31.99
C ARG A 175 29.93 -20.42 -30.98
N CYS A 176 31.02 -19.67 -31.01
CA CYS A 176 31.25 -18.51 -30.17
C CYS A 176 30.49 -17.28 -30.68
N ARG A 177 29.92 -16.51 -29.73
CA ARG A 177 29.02 -15.36 -29.94
C ARG A 177 29.83 -14.12 -30.35
N PHE A 178 29.41 -13.45 -31.42
CA PHE A 178 30.02 -12.19 -31.87
C PHE A 178 28.98 -11.23 -32.49
N SER A 179 29.34 -9.95 -32.61
CA SER A 179 28.47 -8.91 -33.16
C SER A 179 28.83 -8.60 -34.62
N VAL A 180 27.81 -8.42 -35.46
CA VAL A 180 27.93 -8.06 -36.87
C VAL A 180 27.07 -6.82 -37.15
N ILE A 181 27.53 -5.95 -38.06
CA ILE A 181 26.75 -4.78 -38.51
C ILE A 181 25.69 -5.29 -39.48
N ALA A 182 24.40 -5.02 -39.23
CA ALA A 182 23.30 -5.61 -40.01
C ALA A 182 23.33 -5.25 -41.51
N ALA A 183 23.96 -4.13 -41.89
CA ALA A 183 24.15 -3.71 -43.27
C ALA A 183 25.23 -4.50 -44.05
N LEU A 184 25.93 -5.44 -43.41
CA LEU A 184 26.97 -6.30 -44.02
C LEU A 184 26.56 -7.79 -44.09
N VAL A 185 25.31 -8.12 -43.75
CA VAL A 185 24.79 -9.49 -43.79
C VAL A 185 23.71 -9.57 -44.86
N GLU A 186 24.03 -10.23 -45.98
CA GLU A 186 23.03 -10.59 -46.98
C GLU A 186 22.11 -11.69 -46.43
N GLU A 187 20.80 -11.51 -46.59
CA GLU A 187 19.81 -12.48 -46.11
C GLU A 187 19.95 -13.82 -46.87
N GLY A 188 20.25 -14.90 -46.14
CA GLY A 188 20.40 -16.26 -46.68
C GLY A 188 21.78 -16.90 -46.51
N LYS A 189 22.80 -16.20 -45.99
CA LYS A 189 24.13 -16.79 -45.71
C LYS A 189 24.22 -17.37 -44.29
N GLU A 190 23.93 -18.66 -44.13
CA GLU A 190 23.94 -19.36 -42.83
C GLU A 190 25.35 -19.63 -42.23
N ASN A 191 26.43 -19.33 -42.97
CA ASN A 191 27.81 -19.68 -42.62
C ASN A 191 28.67 -18.47 -42.20
N LEU A 192 28.23 -17.69 -41.22
CA LEU A 192 29.06 -16.63 -40.64
C LEU A 192 30.17 -17.22 -39.74
N ILE A 193 31.37 -16.64 -39.83
CA ILE A 193 32.57 -17.07 -39.10
C ILE A 193 33.11 -15.88 -38.30
N CYS A 194 33.53 -16.09 -37.04
CA CYS A 194 34.08 -15.03 -36.20
C CYS A 194 35.50 -14.63 -36.65
N PRO A 195 35.98 -13.40 -36.32
CA PRO A 195 37.30 -12.93 -36.72
C PRO A 195 38.44 -13.89 -36.37
N THR A 196 38.41 -14.52 -35.19
CA THR A 196 39.43 -15.45 -34.70
C THR A 196 39.53 -16.75 -35.51
N CYS A 197 38.41 -17.21 -36.06
CA CYS A 197 38.38 -18.37 -36.96
C CYS A 197 38.72 -17.97 -38.40
N ALA A 198 38.33 -16.77 -38.83
CA ALA A 198 38.72 -16.21 -40.13
C ALA A 198 40.23 -15.93 -40.23
N SER A 199 40.91 -15.62 -39.12
CA SER A 199 42.35 -15.38 -39.06
C SER A 199 43.22 -16.65 -38.95
N GLY A 200 42.68 -17.84 -39.22
CA GLY A 200 43.48 -19.08 -39.33
C GLY A 200 44.11 -19.58 -38.02
N GLY A 201 43.41 -19.45 -36.89
CA GLY A 201 43.90 -19.91 -35.58
C GLY A 201 44.24 -21.40 -35.56
N LYS A 202 45.49 -21.74 -35.20
CA LYS A 202 46.00 -23.12 -35.12
C LYS A 202 45.54 -23.85 -33.85
N ASP A 203 45.32 -25.15 -34.02
CA ASP A 203 45.49 -26.26 -33.06
C ASP A 203 45.19 -26.00 -31.57
N ALA A 204 44.02 -26.49 -31.13
CA ALA A 204 43.63 -26.55 -29.72
C ALA A 204 43.05 -27.92 -29.33
N ASP A 205 43.72 -29.02 -29.69
CA ASP A 205 43.29 -30.37 -29.33
C ASP A 205 43.91 -30.86 -28.01
N ALA A 206 43.18 -30.64 -26.91
CA ALA A 206 43.54 -31.10 -25.56
C ALA A 206 42.32 -31.65 -24.81
N LYS A 207 41.57 -32.57 -25.45
CA LYS A 207 40.34 -33.16 -24.89
C LYS A 207 40.59 -33.96 -23.60
N LYS A 208 40.30 -33.38 -22.44
CA LYS A 208 40.05 -34.16 -21.20
C LYS A 208 38.66 -34.81 -21.28
N MET A 209 38.61 -36.13 -21.09
CA MET A 209 37.35 -36.89 -21.17
C MET A 209 36.32 -36.44 -20.11
N PRO A 210 35.05 -36.20 -20.49
CA PRO A 210 33.99 -35.98 -19.52
C PRO A 210 33.62 -37.32 -18.84
N LYS A 211 33.65 -37.36 -17.50
CA LYS A 211 33.15 -38.52 -16.73
C LYS A 211 31.65 -38.68 -16.99
N ARG A 212 31.20 -39.90 -17.33
CA ARG A 212 29.77 -40.25 -17.51
C ARG A 212 28.97 -39.87 -16.25
N ARG A 213 28.20 -38.78 -16.30
CA ARG A 213 27.19 -38.47 -15.27
C ARG A 213 26.07 -39.51 -15.40
N LYS A 214 25.64 -40.12 -14.30
CA LYS A 214 24.40 -40.93 -14.28
C LYS A 214 23.24 -40.03 -14.70
N ALA A 215 22.30 -40.56 -15.48
CA ALA A 215 21.09 -39.84 -15.86
C ALA A 215 20.33 -39.39 -14.60
N LYS A 216 19.98 -38.10 -14.53
CA LYS A 216 19.00 -37.60 -13.57
C LYS A 216 17.64 -37.64 -14.25
N GLY A 217 16.62 -38.15 -13.55
CA GLY A 217 15.23 -37.91 -13.91
C GLY A 217 14.89 -36.41 -13.84
N PRO A 218 13.72 -36.01 -14.38
CA PRO A 218 13.36 -34.60 -14.50
C PRO A 218 13.35 -33.89 -13.14
N LYS A 219 13.95 -32.69 -13.11
CA LYS A 219 13.76 -31.71 -12.02
C LYS A 219 13.42 -30.38 -12.67
N VAL A 220 12.22 -29.88 -12.39
CA VAL A 220 11.80 -28.53 -12.75
C VAL A 220 12.12 -27.61 -11.57
N ALA A 221 13.11 -26.74 -11.77
CA ALA A 221 13.40 -25.53 -11.00
C ALA A 221 14.46 -24.75 -11.80
N GLY A 222 14.25 -23.45 -12.04
CA GLY A 222 15.14 -22.66 -12.90
C GLY A 222 16.53 -22.44 -12.32
N GLU A 223 17.54 -22.42 -13.19
CA GLU A 223 18.87 -21.88 -12.92
C GLU A 223 18.73 -20.33 -13.00
N ASP A 224 18.93 -19.50 -11.98
CA ASP A 224 19.69 -19.66 -10.72
C ASP A 224 18.81 -19.54 -9.43
N GLY A 225 17.77 -20.36 -9.30
CA GLY A 225 16.81 -20.32 -8.20
C GLY A 225 17.38 -20.72 -6.83
N PHE A 226 17.94 -19.77 -6.07
CA PHE A 226 18.20 -19.95 -4.63
C PHE A 226 16.89 -19.98 -3.84
N VAL A 227 16.25 -21.15 -3.79
CA VAL A 227 15.30 -21.48 -2.73
C VAL A 227 16.12 -21.59 -1.43
N PRO A 228 15.85 -20.79 -0.38
CA PRO A 228 16.53 -20.96 0.90
C PRO A 228 16.23 -22.36 1.43
N VAL A 229 17.27 -23.18 1.61
CA VAL A 229 17.13 -24.51 2.23
C VAL A 229 16.60 -24.29 3.65
N PRO A 230 15.40 -24.80 4.02
CA PRO A 230 14.85 -24.59 5.35
C PRO A 230 15.80 -25.14 6.41
N THR A 231 15.89 -24.48 7.56
CA THR A 231 16.71 -25.01 8.66
C THR A 231 16.11 -26.33 9.17
N LEU A 232 16.92 -27.18 9.81
CA LEU A 232 16.41 -28.39 10.46
C LEU A 232 15.29 -28.05 11.46
N GLN A 233 15.42 -26.93 12.17
CA GLN A 233 14.39 -26.39 13.07
C GLN A 233 13.08 -26.08 12.32
N ASP A 234 13.11 -25.42 11.17
CA ASP A 234 11.90 -25.13 10.38
C ASP A 234 11.31 -26.39 9.74
N LEU A 235 12.11 -27.44 9.50
CA LEU A 235 11.62 -28.76 9.08
C LEU A 235 10.93 -29.49 10.23
N CYS A 236 11.52 -29.53 11.43
CA CYS A 236 10.91 -30.11 12.63
C CYS A 236 9.59 -29.40 12.99
N ILE A 237 9.57 -28.07 12.95
CA ILE A 237 8.36 -27.25 13.17
C ILE A 237 7.25 -27.60 12.16
N LYS A 238 7.59 -27.84 10.88
CA LYS A 238 6.62 -28.29 9.88
C LYS A 238 6.08 -29.70 10.14
N VAL A 239 6.91 -30.62 10.65
CA VAL A 239 6.46 -31.96 11.04
C VAL A 239 5.51 -31.89 12.25
N ILE A 240 5.86 -31.13 13.29
CA ILE A 240 5.02 -30.89 14.46
C ILE A 240 3.66 -30.29 14.04
N ALA A 241 3.67 -29.27 13.18
CA ALA A 241 2.44 -28.64 12.69
C ALA A 241 1.60 -29.55 11.77
N HIS A 242 2.22 -30.54 11.10
CA HIS A 242 1.49 -31.50 10.26
C HIS A 242 0.71 -32.52 11.10
N TYR A 243 1.33 -33.04 12.17
CA TYR A 243 0.77 -34.03 13.09
C TYR A 243 0.23 -33.39 14.40
N ILE A 244 -0.18 -32.12 14.37
CA ILE A 244 -0.52 -31.37 15.60
C ILE A 244 -1.70 -31.96 16.38
N GLU A 245 -2.58 -32.71 15.71
CA GLU A 245 -3.73 -33.38 16.34
C GLU A 245 -3.32 -34.66 17.11
N ASP A 246 -2.11 -35.18 16.87
CA ASP A 246 -1.51 -36.30 17.60
C ASP A 246 -0.57 -35.85 18.74
N VAL A 247 -0.40 -34.53 18.96
CA VAL A 247 0.52 -33.97 19.96
C VAL A 247 -0.20 -33.75 21.29
N GLU A 248 0.08 -34.61 22.28
CA GLU A 248 -0.45 -34.46 23.64
C GLU A 248 0.12 -33.22 24.38
N ALA A 249 1.41 -32.93 24.16
CA ALA A 249 2.12 -31.78 24.73
C ALA A 249 3.32 -31.38 23.87
N LEU A 250 3.53 -30.07 23.71
CA LEU A 250 4.68 -29.52 22.99
C LEU A 250 5.97 -29.52 23.83
N GLY A 251 5.85 -29.50 25.17
CA GLY A 251 6.99 -29.46 26.08
C GLY A 251 7.75 -28.13 26.04
N ASN A 252 9.05 -28.15 26.37
CA ASN A 252 9.89 -26.96 26.51
C ASN A 252 10.33 -26.36 25.16
N ILE A 253 9.37 -25.95 24.34
CA ILE A 253 9.61 -25.17 23.11
C ILE A 253 9.60 -23.68 23.46
N GLY A 254 10.70 -22.98 23.22
CA GLY A 254 10.78 -21.53 23.48
C GLY A 254 9.83 -20.70 22.61
N GLU A 255 9.33 -19.59 23.17
CA GLU A 255 8.32 -18.65 22.64
C GLU A 255 8.35 -18.46 21.11
N ILE A 256 9.51 -18.09 20.55
CA ILE A 256 9.70 -17.82 19.11
C ILE A 256 9.30 -19.02 18.23
N ASN A 257 9.47 -20.25 18.73
CA ASN A 257 9.11 -21.46 18.01
C ASN A 257 7.65 -21.86 18.27
N MET A 258 7.10 -21.60 19.46
CA MET A 258 5.66 -21.75 19.73
C MET A 258 4.84 -20.85 18.80
N ASP A 259 5.25 -19.59 18.65
CA ASP A 259 4.70 -18.62 17.70
C ASP A 259 4.79 -19.11 16.24
N LYS A 260 5.96 -19.61 15.80
CA LYS A 260 6.12 -20.22 14.47
C LYS A 260 5.16 -21.40 14.25
N ILE A 261 5.01 -22.30 15.23
CA ILE A 261 4.10 -23.44 15.15
C ILE A 261 2.65 -22.93 15.05
N CYS A 262 2.25 -22.01 15.93
CA CYS A 262 0.94 -21.36 15.91
C CYS A 262 0.60 -20.75 14.53
N LYS A 263 1.54 -19.97 13.96
CA LYS A 263 1.38 -19.36 12.63
C LYS A 263 1.14 -20.39 11.52
N ILE A 264 1.80 -21.54 11.59
CA ILE A 264 1.64 -22.61 10.58
C ILE A 264 0.30 -23.34 10.78
N ILE A 265 -0.08 -23.72 12.01
CA ILE A 265 -1.35 -24.41 12.24
C ILE A 265 -2.56 -23.51 11.95
N CYS A 266 -2.46 -22.20 12.23
CA CYS A 266 -3.48 -21.22 11.85
C CYS A 266 -3.57 -21.08 10.33
N LYS A 267 -2.43 -20.97 9.63
CA LYS A 267 -2.38 -20.93 8.15
C LYS A 267 -2.96 -22.19 7.51
N ASN A 268 -2.80 -23.34 8.15
CA ASN A 268 -3.41 -24.61 7.75
C ASN A 268 -4.87 -24.78 8.18
N ARG A 269 -5.44 -23.83 8.94
CA ARG A 269 -6.79 -23.89 9.56
C ARG A 269 -7.00 -25.06 10.55
N GLN A 270 -5.93 -25.50 11.20
CA GLN A 270 -5.93 -26.61 12.17
C GLN A 270 -6.13 -26.16 13.64
N LEU A 271 -6.23 -24.86 13.91
CA LEU A 271 -6.48 -24.37 15.28
C LEU A 271 -7.93 -24.67 15.70
N ASN A 272 -8.08 -25.54 16.69
CA ASN A 272 -9.35 -25.95 17.30
C ASN A 272 -9.25 -25.97 18.84
N ASN A 273 -10.36 -26.21 19.54
CA ASN A 273 -10.41 -26.22 21.01
C ASN A 273 -9.41 -27.16 21.71
N HIS A 274 -9.01 -28.26 21.07
CA HIS A 274 -8.01 -29.20 21.62
C HIS A 274 -6.61 -28.66 21.37
N VAL A 275 -6.27 -28.40 20.09
CA VAL A 275 -4.95 -27.88 19.68
C VAL A 275 -4.60 -26.56 20.37
N ALA A 276 -5.58 -25.69 20.63
CA ALA A 276 -5.35 -24.43 21.34
C ALA A 276 -4.83 -24.61 22.78
N ARG A 277 -5.15 -25.72 23.46
CA ARG A 277 -4.66 -26.01 24.82
C ARG A 277 -3.16 -26.26 24.86
N LEU A 278 -2.55 -26.70 23.76
CA LEU A 278 -1.10 -26.89 23.65
C LEU A 278 -0.31 -25.59 23.78
N PHE A 279 -0.98 -24.44 23.70
CA PHE A 279 -0.41 -23.10 23.83
C PHE A 279 -0.85 -22.39 25.14
N MET A 280 -1.57 -23.07 26.03
CA MET A 280 -2.12 -22.48 27.26
C MET A 280 -1.34 -22.90 28.50
N ASP A 281 -0.54 -22.01 29.08
CA ASP A 281 0.16 -22.22 30.36
C ASP A 281 -0.18 -21.11 31.40
N PRO A 282 -0.27 -21.41 32.71
CA PRO A 282 -0.53 -20.42 33.76
C PRO A 282 0.54 -19.36 33.99
N GLN A 283 1.77 -19.56 33.49
CA GLN A 283 2.84 -18.57 33.52
C GLN A 283 2.87 -17.69 32.27
N GLU A 284 2.14 -18.04 31.20
CA GLU A 284 2.27 -17.31 29.94
C GLU A 284 1.79 -15.85 30.05
N THR A 285 2.55 -14.98 29.38
CA THR A 285 2.37 -13.54 29.39
C THR A 285 1.98 -12.99 28.03
N GLN A 286 2.22 -13.73 26.94
CA GLN A 286 1.86 -13.29 25.58
C GLN A 286 1.25 -14.44 24.79
N MET A 287 0.06 -14.24 24.23
CA MET A 287 -0.61 -15.24 23.39
C MET A 287 -1.10 -14.61 22.09
N SER A 288 -0.87 -15.30 20.97
CA SER A 288 -1.35 -14.90 19.65
C SER A 288 -1.92 -16.08 18.88
N PHE A 289 -3.21 -16.01 18.52
CA PHE A 289 -3.86 -16.96 17.61
C PHE A 289 -4.26 -16.24 16.31
N TYR A 290 -3.78 -16.78 15.18
CA TYR A 290 -3.81 -16.08 13.88
C TYR A 290 -4.99 -16.45 12.97
N ASP A 291 -5.65 -17.59 13.21
CA ASP A 291 -6.98 -17.89 12.67
C ASP A 291 -7.83 -18.59 13.75
N CYS A 292 -8.70 -17.83 14.43
CA CYS A 292 -9.55 -18.34 15.51
C CYS A 292 -10.87 -18.96 15.03
N THR A 293 -11.08 -19.16 13.71
CA THR A 293 -12.38 -19.64 13.19
C THR A 293 -12.79 -21.02 13.68
N GLY A 294 -11.83 -21.87 14.06
CA GLY A 294 -12.06 -23.21 14.64
C GLY A 294 -12.33 -23.23 16.14
N LEU A 295 -12.20 -22.11 16.86
CA LEU A 295 -12.51 -22.02 18.29
C LEU A 295 -14.01 -21.82 18.52
N ASP A 296 -14.54 -22.30 19.64
CA ASP A 296 -15.87 -21.93 20.15
C ASP A 296 -15.80 -21.18 21.48
N THR A 297 -16.95 -20.87 22.08
CA THR A 297 -17.07 -20.19 23.37
C THR A 297 -16.23 -20.86 24.46
N THR A 298 -16.19 -22.19 24.51
CA THR A 298 -15.35 -22.97 25.44
C THR A 298 -13.88 -22.79 25.13
N GLY A 299 -13.50 -22.83 23.86
CA GLY A 299 -12.14 -22.58 23.37
C GLY A 299 -11.60 -21.23 23.84
N PHE A 300 -12.39 -20.17 23.75
CA PHE A 300 -12.00 -18.86 24.24
C PHE A 300 -12.06 -18.73 25.77
N LEU A 301 -13.06 -19.31 26.45
CA LEU A 301 -13.15 -19.31 27.93
C LEU A 301 -11.94 -19.99 28.58
N ASN A 302 -11.40 -21.04 27.94
CA ASN A 302 -10.19 -21.73 28.38
C ASN A 302 -8.98 -20.76 28.49
N ILE A 303 -8.85 -19.78 27.59
CA ILE A 303 -7.74 -18.80 27.63
C ILE A 303 -7.73 -18.04 28.96
N ALA A 304 -8.89 -17.53 29.38
CA ALA A 304 -9.03 -16.82 30.66
C ALA A 304 -9.00 -17.72 31.89
N GLN A 305 -9.19 -19.03 31.73
CA GLN A 305 -9.11 -20.01 32.82
C GLN A 305 -7.69 -20.54 33.03
N PHE A 306 -6.92 -20.76 31.96
CA PHE A 306 -5.59 -21.35 32.03
C PHE A 306 -4.45 -20.33 31.95
N CYS A 307 -4.67 -19.13 31.42
CA CYS A 307 -3.61 -18.10 31.25
C CYS A 307 -3.94 -16.77 31.97
N PRO A 308 -4.11 -16.75 33.31
CA PRO A 308 -4.50 -15.54 34.06
C PRO A 308 -3.42 -14.44 34.09
N LYS A 309 -2.17 -14.76 33.72
CA LYS A 309 -1.03 -13.83 33.72
C LYS A 309 -0.79 -13.11 32.38
N LEU A 310 -1.67 -13.27 31.39
CA LEU A 310 -1.53 -12.61 30.09
C LEU A 310 -1.45 -11.08 30.22
N HIS A 311 -0.39 -10.53 29.65
CA HIS A 311 -0.15 -9.11 29.44
C HIS A 311 -0.50 -8.69 28.02
N THR A 312 -0.32 -9.59 27.04
CA THR A 312 -0.65 -9.38 25.62
C THR A 312 -1.52 -10.52 25.10
N LEU A 313 -2.65 -10.21 24.47
CA LEU A 313 -3.54 -11.19 23.83
C LEU A 313 -3.94 -10.73 22.42
N THR A 314 -3.63 -11.55 21.41
CA THR A 314 -4.00 -11.34 20.01
C THR A 314 -4.90 -12.49 19.52
N LEU A 315 -6.13 -12.18 19.10
CA LEU A 315 -7.09 -13.14 18.55
C LEU A 315 -7.63 -12.64 17.20
N ASN A 316 -7.04 -13.15 16.12
CA ASN A 316 -7.46 -12.82 14.76
C ASN A 316 -8.58 -13.76 14.28
N THR A 317 -9.46 -13.26 13.40
CA THR A 317 -10.67 -13.94 12.89
C THR A 317 -11.57 -14.53 13.99
N CYS A 318 -11.67 -13.87 15.15
CA CYS A 318 -12.38 -14.33 16.34
C CYS A 318 -13.92 -14.17 16.26
N GLY A 319 -14.53 -14.55 15.13
CA GLY A 319 -15.95 -14.36 14.80
C GLY A 319 -16.98 -15.06 15.71
N ARG A 320 -16.52 -15.88 16.67
CA ARG A 320 -17.34 -16.54 17.69
C ARG A 320 -17.11 -15.99 19.11
N LEU A 321 -16.23 -15.00 19.27
CA LEU A 321 -16.05 -14.27 20.52
C LEU A 321 -17.34 -13.52 20.87
N SER A 322 -17.84 -13.71 22.09
CA SER A 322 -19.18 -13.27 22.53
C SER A 322 -19.15 -12.73 23.96
N ASP A 323 -20.18 -11.96 24.33
CA ASP A 323 -20.29 -11.22 25.60
C ASP A 323 -19.84 -12.01 26.85
N PRO A 324 -20.28 -13.28 27.10
CA PRO A 324 -19.86 -14.04 28.28
C PRO A 324 -18.36 -14.36 28.32
N VAL A 325 -17.72 -14.43 27.15
CA VAL A 325 -16.27 -14.61 27.04
C VAL A 325 -15.55 -13.32 27.42
N THR A 326 -15.99 -12.18 26.90
CA THR A 326 -15.41 -10.87 27.26
C THR A 326 -15.65 -10.52 28.74
N ASP A 327 -16.76 -10.95 29.33
CA ASP A 327 -17.02 -10.82 30.77
C ASP A 327 -16.11 -11.74 31.62
N LYS A 328 -15.80 -12.95 31.12
CA LYS A 328 -14.77 -13.82 31.72
C LYS A 328 -13.37 -13.20 31.59
N TYR A 329 -13.05 -12.56 30.46
CA TYR A 329 -11.76 -11.90 30.23
C TYR A 329 -11.58 -10.72 31.19
N ALA A 330 -12.59 -9.85 31.29
CA ALA A 330 -12.65 -8.74 32.24
C ALA A 330 -12.36 -9.20 33.68
N SER A 331 -13.03 -10.27 34.13
CA SER A 331 -12.93 -10.77 35.50
C SER A 331 -11.67 -11.59 35.82
N HIS A 332 -10.91 -12.07 34.84
CA HIS A 332 -9.79 -13.02 35.05
C HIS A 332 -8.44 -12.56 34.49
N LEU A 333 -8.41 -11.81 33.38
CA LEU A 333 -7.18 -11.33 32.74
C LEU A 333 -6.70 -10.01 33.34
N LEU A 334 -6.53 -10.01 34.67
CA LEU A 334 -6.29 -8.80 35.48
C LEU A 334 -4.93 -8.12 35.22
N HIS A 335 -4.05 -8.73 34.42
CA HIS A 335 -2.75 -8.20 34.02
C HIS A 335 -2.70 -7.69 32.56
N LEU A 336 -3.80 -7.82 31.80
CA LEU A 336 -3.82 -7.56 30.36
C LEU A 336 -3.65 -6.08 30.02
N ARG A 337 -2.59 -5.76 29.25
CA ARG A 337 -2.23 -4.39 28.83
C ARG A 337 -2.29 -4.15 27.34
N SER A 338 -2.19 -5.21 26.53
CA SER A 338 -2.37 -5.14 25.07
C SER A 338 -3.41 -6.17 24.64
N LEU A 339 -4.45 -5.70 23.95
CA LEU A 339 -5.52 -6.53 23.42
C LEU A 339 -5.72 -6.24 21.94
N THR A 340 -5.51 -7.24 21.10
CA THR A 340 -5.72 -7.18 19.64
C THR A 340 -6.81 -8.18 19.25
N LEU A 341 -7.90 -7.70 18.67
CA LEU A 341 -9.04 -8.50 18.24
C LEU A 341 -9.43 -8.16 16.79
N SER A 342 -9.41 -9.14 15.89
CA SER A 342 -9.91 -8.97 14.51
C SER A 342 -11.14 -9.84 14.26
N GLY A 343 -12.24 -9.18 13.88
CA GLY A 343 -13.54 -9.79 13.59
C GLY A 343 -14.36 -10.31 14.79
N PRO A 344 -14.41 -9.67 15.98
CA PRO A 344 -15.26 -10.11 17.10
C PRO A 344 -16.75 -9.77 16.89
N TYR A 345 -17.37 -10.32 15.83
CA TYR A 345 -18.67 -9.89 15.29
C TYR A 345 -19.87 -9.98 16.24
N LEU A 346 -19.79 -10.74 17.35
CA LEU A 346 -20.91 -10.95 18.27
C LEU A 346 -20.87 -10.03 19.50
N VAL A 347 -19.70 -9.51 19.88
CA VAL A 347 -19.53 -8.73 21.13
C VAL A 347 -20.34 -7.43 21.08
N THR A 348 -21.27 -7.22 22.02
CA THR A 348 -22.11 -6.01 22.08
C THR A 348 -21.41 -4.81 22.73
N GLY A 349 -21.91 -3.60 22.48
CA GLY A 349 -21.45 -2.38 23.17
C GLY A 349 -21.53 -2.46 24.70
N SER A 350 -22.49 -3.23 25.24
CA SER A 350 -22.58 -3.48 26.68
C SER A 350 -21.39 -4.29 27.21
N ALA A 351 -20.91 -5.26 26.44
CA ALA A 351 -19.76 -6.08 26.80
C ALA A 351 -18.43 -5.36 26.56
N TRP A 352 -18.32 -4.54 25.51
CA TRP A 352 -17.20 -3.61 25.33
C TRP A 352 -17.09 -2.67 26.52
N THR A 353 -18.20 -2.05 26.93
CA THR A 353 -18.31 -1.21 28.14
C THR A 353 -17.80 -1.93 29.39
N ARG A 354 -18.32 -3.13 29.71
CA ARG A 354 -17.88 -3.90 30.88
C ARG A 354 -16.39 -4.28 30.82
N LEU A 355 -15.91 -4.70 29.65
CA LEU A 355 -14.51 -5.04 29.42
C LEU A 355 -13.58 -3.85 29.64
N PHE A 356 -13.91 -2.69 29.06
CA PHE A 356 -13.10 -1.47 29.17
C PHE A 356 -13.09 -0.90 30.60
N THR A 357 -14.22 -0.90 31.31
CA THR A 357 -14.28 -0.50 32.72
C THR A 357 -13.40 -1.40 33.60
N SER A 358 -13.35 -2.70 33.31
CA SER A 358 -12.56 -3.66 34.09
C SER A 358 -11.06 -3.62 33.76
N LEU A 359 -10.69 -3.50 32.47
CA LEU A 359 -9.31 -3.31 32.05
C LEU A 359 -8.77 -1.97 32.58
N GLY A 360 -9.51 -0.89 32.38
CA GLY A 360 -9.24 0.43 32.95
C GLY A 360 -7.82 0.94 32.70
N SER A 361 -7.24 1.61 33.70
CA SER A 361 -5.95 2.30 33.59
C SER A 361 -4.74 1.38 33.36
N ARG A 362 -4.90 0.05 33.31
CA ARG A 362 -3.83 -0.92 32.98
C ARG A 362 -3.66 -1.14 31.48
N LEU A 363 -4.63 -0.74 30.65
CA LEU A 363 -4.60 -0.92 29.20
C LEU A 363 -3.68 0.12 28.55
N GLU A 364 -2.61 -0.36 27.91
CA GLU A 364 -1.60 0.46 27.21
C GLU A 364 -1.78 0.40 25.68
N SER A 365 -2.42 -0.65 25.15
CA SER A 365 -2.61 -0.90 23.71
C SER A 365 -3.95 -1.59 23.42
N PHE A 366 -4.71 -1.07 22.46
CA PHE A 366 -5.96 -1.66 21.99
C PHE A 366 -6.07 -1.61 20.46
N THR A 367 -6.11 -2.77 19.83
CA THR A 367 -6.36 -2.92 18.39
C THR A 367 -7.66 -3.69 18.18
N LEU A 368 -8.58 -3.08 17.44
CA LEU A 368 -9.84 -3.67 17.06
C LEU A 368 -10.06 -3.51 15.56
N GLU A 369 -10.22 -4.63 14.87
CA GLU A 369 -10.52 -4.68 13.45
C GLU A 369 -11.86 -5.37 13.21
N HIS A 370 -12.60 -4.95 12.18
CA HIS A 370 -13.82 -5.63 11.71
C HIS A 370 -14.93 -5.76 12.80
N SER A 371 -15.07 -4.77 13.69
CA SER A 371 -16.15 -4.76 14.70
C SER A 371 -17.29 -3.81 14.30
N PRO A 372 -18.45 -4.30 13.81
CA PRO A 372 -19.60 -3.48 13.49
C PRO A 372 -20.47 -3.14 14.70
N ARG A 373 -20.17 -3.74 15.87
CA ARG A 373 -20.94 -3.59 17.11
C ARG A 373 -20.35 -2.58 18.10
N LEU A 374 -19.09 -2.17 17.93
CA LEU A 374 -18.55 -1.03 18.68
C LEU A 374 -19.34 0.25 18.34
N ASP A 375 -19.55 1.11 19.33
CA ASP A 375 -20.25 2.38 19.22
C ASP A 375 -19.58 3.48 20.06
N LEU A 376 -20.04 4.72 19.86
CA LEU A 376 -19.50 5.90 20.53
C LEU A 376 -19.60 5.83 22.07
N PRO A 377 -20.69 5.33 22.71
CA PRO A 377 -20.71 5.10 24.16
C PRO A 377 -19.63 4.12 24.63
N SER A 378 -19.41 3.02 23.88
CA SER A 378 -18.32 2.08 24.20
C SER A 378 -16.94 2.73 24.08
N LEU A 379 -16.73 3.60 23.09
CA LEU A 379 -15.51 4.39 22.93
C LEU A 379 -15.34 5.40 24.08
N ASP A 380 -16.42 6.04 24.52
CA ASP A 380 -16.37 7.01 25.61
C ASP A 380 -15.92 6.36 26.92
N ILE A 381 -16.44 5.17 27.21
CA ILE A 381 -16.02 4.34 28.34
C ILE A 381 -14.58 3.86 28.18
N LEU A 382 -14.13 3.44 26.99
CA LEU A 382 -12.73 3.09 26.71
C LEU A 382 -11.80 4.25 27.10
N VAL A 383 -12.07 5.44 26.58
CA VAL A 383 -11.21 6.61 26.79
C VAL A 383 -11.22 7.06 28.24
N THR A 384 -12.38 7.08 28.89
CA THR A 384 -12.53 7.51 30.28
C THR A 384 -11.91 6.51 31.26
N SER A 385 -12.03 5.21 30.99
CA SER A 385 -11.49 4.15 31.85
C SER A 385 -10.00 3.91 31.64
N CYS A 386 -9.48 4.11 30.42
CA CYS A 386 -8.12 3.72 30.01
C CYS A 386 -7.20 4.92 29.65
N PRO A 387 -6.99 5.92 30.54
CA PRO A 387 -6.20 7.13 30.24
C PRO A 387 -4.68 6.91 30.09
N ASN A 388 -4.23 5.64 30.08
CA ASN A 388 -2.85 5.24 29.85
C ASN A 388 -2.61 4.67 28.44
N LEU A 389 -3.64 4.62 27.59
CA LEU A 389 -3.54 4.08 26.24
C LEU A 389 -2.51 4.85 25.40
N ARG A 390 -1.56 4.13 24.82
CA ARG A 390 -0.52 4.63 23.90
C ARG A 390 -0.77 4.21 22.45
N ASP A 391 -1.45 3.09 22.23
CA ASP A 391 -1.73 2.54 20.90
C ASP A 391 -3.23 2.26 20.77
N LEU A 392 -3.89 2.95 19.82
CA LEU A 392 -5.31 2.79 19.51
C LEU A 392 -5.48 2.57 18.01
N ARG A 393 -5.92 1.37 17.62
CA ARG A 393 -6.20 1.03 16.21
C ARG A 393 -7.65 0.58 16.08
N LEU A 394 -8.47 1.38 15.41
CA LEU A 394 -9.90 1.18 15.18
C LEU A 394 -10.13 1.03 13.68
N MET A 395 -9.77 -0.14 13.14
CA MET A 395 -9.73 -0.39 11.71
C MET A 395 -11.03 -1.03 11.21
N ARG A 396 -11.57 -0.56 10.09
CA ARG A 396 -12.77 -1.14 9.46
C ARG A 396 -14.00 -1.13 10.39
N ILE A 397 -14.15 -0.08 11.21
CA ILE A 397 -15.24 0.08 12.19
C ILE A 397 -16.43 0.76 11.52
N SER A 398 -17.55 0.05 11.39
CA SER A 398 -18.67 0.48 10.53
C SER A 398 -19.46 1.71 11.05
N LYS A 399 -19.24 2.13 12.29
CA LYS A 399 -19.89 3.30 12.91
C LYS A 399 -18.92 4.47 13.18
N LEU A 400 -17.65 4.36 12.77
CA LEU A 400 -16.66 5.40 13.04
C LEU A 400 -16.86 6.59 12.09
N ASP A 401 -17.05 7.78 12.68
CA ASP A 401 -17.25 9.06 12.00
C ASP A 401 -16.56 10.21 12.78
N ASN A 402 -16.73 11.44 12.30
CA ASN A 402 -16.25 12.68 12.92
C ASN A 402 -16.49 12.80 14.44
N SER A 403 -17.63 12.33 14.95
CA SER A 403 -18.01 12.48 16.37
C SER A 403 -17.11 11.68 17.32
N TRP A 404 -16.38 10.69 16.81
CA TRP A 404 -15.45 9.87 17.59
C TRP A 404 -14.15 10.62 17.89
N LEU A 405 -13.74 11.56 17.03
CA LEU A 405 -12.43 12.21 17.12
C LEU A 405 -12.28 13.11 18.37
N PRO A 406 -13.28 13.94 18.77
CA PRO A 406 -13.25 14.65 20.05
C PRO A 406 -13.08 13.73 21.26
N HIS A 407 -13.72 12.55 21.27
CA HIS A 407 -13.54 11.59 22.36
C HIS A 407 -12.12 11.03 22.38
N ILE A 408 -11.56 10.64 21.22
CA ILE A 408 -10.17 10.16 21.09
C ILE A 408 -9.15 11.22 21.56
N SER A 409 -9.42 12.51 21.33
CA SER A 409 -8.49 13.61 21.71
C SER A 409 -8.13 13.67 23.20
N ARG A 410 -8.96 13.09 24.07
CA ARG A 410 -8.71 13.01 25.52
C ARG A 410 -7.59 12.02 25.88
N LEU A 411 -7.17 11.15 24.95
CA LEU A 411 -6.03 10.23 25.12
C LEU A 411 -4.68 10.95 24.98
N GLN A 412 -4.36 11.80 25.96
CA GLN A 412 -3.17 12.67 26.01
C GLN A 412 -1.80 11.95 26.04
N LYS A 413 -1.78 10.62 25.97
CA LYS A 413 -0.58 9.76 25.99
C LYS A 413 -0.41 8.93 24.71
N LEU A 414 -1.25 9.13 23.70
CA LEU A 414 -1.24 8.34 22.48
C LEU A 414 0.05 8.57 21.66
N GLU A 415 0.70 7.46 21.27
CA GLU A 415 1.88 7.42 20.40
C GLU A 415 1.57 6.74 19.06
N ALA A 416 0.50 5.95 18.96
CA ALA A 416 0.01 5.34 17.72
C ALA A 416 -1.51 5.47 17.60
N LEU A 417 -1.98 5.98 16.46
CA LEU A 417 -3.39 6.07 16.09
C LEU A 417 -3.60 5.46 14.70
N ASP A 418 -4.50 4.49 14.56
CA ASP A 418 -4.98 4.03 13.26
C ASP A 418 -6.51 4.05 13.23
N ILE A 419 -7.10 4.81 12.31
CA ILE A 419 -8.55 4.91 12.08
C ILE A 419 -8.91 4.53 10.63
N SER A 420 -8.08 3.68 10.01
CA SER A 420 -8.23 3.23 8.62
C SER A 420 -9.59 2.58 8.34
N HIS A 421 -10.14 2.88 7.16
CA HIS A 421 -11.43 2.42 6.66
C HIS A 421 -12.60 2.77 7.62
N PRO A 422 -12.89 4.06 7.85
CA PRO A 422 -14.09 4.47 8.56
C PRO A 422 -15.33 3.99 7.81
N GLY A 423 -16.36 3.56 8.54
CA GLY A 423 -17.63 3.13 7.95
C GLY A 423 -18.58 4.28 7.58
N ALA A 424 -18.28 5.48 8.06
CA ALA A 424 -19.06 6.69 7.85
C ALA A 424 -18.11 7.88 7.61
N LYS A 425 -18.68 9.07 7.36
CA LYS A 425 -17.93 10.24 6.87
C LYS A 425 -16.87 10.74 7.86
N LEU A 426 -15.66 10.97 7.36
CA LEU A 426 -14.50 11.46 8.11
C LEU A 426 -13.87 12.67 7.43
N THR A 427 -14.00 13.87 8.00
CA THR A 427 -13.56 15.13 7.37
C THR A 427 -12.23 15.65 7.89
N SER A 428 -11.51 16.37 7.03
CA SER A 428 -10.21 17.00 7.33
C SER A 428 -10.22 17.85 8.59
N GLY A 429 -11.06 18.89 8.70
CA GLY A 429 -11.07 19.80 9.86
C GLY A 429 -11.20 19.11 11.22
N SER A 430 -12.06 18.10 11.35
CA SER A 430 -12.19 17.30 12.59
C SER A 430 -10.96 16.46 12.91
N LEU A 431 -10.23 15.99 11.89
CA LEU A 431 -8.94 15.32 12.06
C LEU A 431 -7.82 16.33 12.38
N VAL A 432 -7.84 17.50 11.77
CA VAL A 432 -6.92 18.62 12.05
C VAL A 432 -7.03 19.03 13.52
N ASP A 433 -8.26 19.17 14.05
CA ASP A 433 -8.49 19.52 15.47
C ASP A 433 -8.05 18.40 16.44
N LEU A 434 -8.23 17.13 16.08
CA LEU A 434 -7.64 16.01 16.83
C LEU A 434 -6.10 16.08 16.82
N LEU A 435 -5.49 16.30 15.65
CA LEU A 435 -4.03 16.32 15.51
C LEU A 435 -3.38 17.52 16.22
N LYS A 436 -4.03 18.68 16.30
CA LYS A 436 -3.60 19.82 17.16
C LYS A 436 -3.43 19.41 18.63
N ILE A 437 -4.24 18.46 19.11
CA ILE A 437 -4.25 18.03 20.51
C ILE A 437 -3.23 16.91 20.76
N ILE A 438 -3.26 15.82 19.98
CA ILE A 438 -2.43 14.62 20.24
C ILE A 438 -1.18 14.48 19.34
N GLY A 439 -1.12 15.17 18.20
CA GLY A 439 -0.13 14.94 17.14
C GLY A 439 1.33 15.08 17.58
N SER A 440 1.60 15.95 18.55
CA SER A 440 2.94 16.20 19.11
C SER A 440 3.60 14.95 19.75
N ARG A 441 2.82 13.91 20.05
CA ARG A 441 3.30 12.63 20.59
C ARG A 441 3.28 11.47 19.59
N LEU A 442 2.51 11.58 18.51
CA LEU A 442 2.30 10.49 17.55
C LEU A 442 3.60 10.11 16.83
N ARG A 443 3.89 8.82 16.82
CA ARG A 443 4.88 8.13 15.99
C ARG A 443 4.23 7.34 14.86
N GLU A 444 3.02 6.82 15.05
CA GLU A 444 2.28 6.09 14.01
C GLU A 444 0.91 6.74 13.76
N LEU A 445 0.59 7.00 12.49
CA LEU A 445 -0.69 7.55 12.04
C LEU A 445 -1.20 6.78 10.82
N GLY A 446 -2.32 6.08 10.99
CA GLY A 446 -3.03 5.33 9.96
C GLY A 446 -4.38 5.94 9.59
N LEU A 447 -4.53 6.27 8.32
CA LEU A 447 -5.68 6.94 7.70
C LEU A 447 -6.06 6.27 6.37
N ARG A 448 -5.80 4.96 6.21
CA ARG A 448 -5.98 4.27 4.92
C ARG A 448 -7.46 4.21 4.53
N SER A 449 -7.77 4.52 3.28
CA SER A 449 -9.14 4.53 2.72
C SER A 449 -10.09 5.50 3.45
N CYS A 450 -9.56 6.57 4.03
CA CYS A 450 -10.34 7.70 4.54
C CYS A 450 -10.67 8.66 3.39
N VAL A 451 -11.50 8.19 2.45
CA VAL A 451 -11.75 8.84 1.13
C VAL A 451 -12.32 10.26 1.18
N ASP A 452 -12.91 10.68 2.29
CA ASP A 452 -13.43 12.04 2.53
C ASP A 452 -12.34 13.06 2.95
N LEU A 453 -11.09 12.62 3.20
CA LEU A 453 -9.99 13.50 3.63
C LEU A 453 -9.32 14.20 2.43
N THR A 454 -9.22 15.52 2.53
CA THR A 454 -8.58 16.43 1.56
C THR A 454 -7.20 16.88 2.04
N ASP A 455 -6.42 17.54 1.17
CA ASP A 455 -5.08 18.10 1.43
C ASP A 455 -4.93 18.88 2.76
N GLU A 456 -5.99 19.54 3.23
CA GLU A 456 -6.08 20.18 4.56
C GLU A 456 -5.62 19.23 5.70
N ALA A 457 -5.98 17.95 5.62
CA ALA A 457 -5.56 16.94 6.60
C ALA A 457 -4.03 16.75 6.63
N LEU A 458 -3.35 16.86 5.48
CA LEU A 458 -1.88 16.76 5.39
C LEU A 458 -1.20 18.07 5.76
N VAL A 459 -1.70 19.20 5.24
CA VAL A 459 -1.06 20.52 5.29
C VAL A 459 -1.32 21.26 6.61
N ASP A 460 -2.53 21.20 7.13
CA ASP A 460 -2.93 21.89 8.37
C ASP A 460 -3.05 20.92 9.57
N GLY A 461 -3.21 19.62 9.28
CA GLY A 461 -3.27 18.54 10.27
C GLY A 461 -1.92 17.90 10.56
N VAL A 462 -1.38 17.14 9.61
CA VAL A 462 -0.17 16.33 9.83
C VAL A 462 1.10 17.19 9.91
N LEU A 463 1.32 18.09 8.95
CA LEU A 463 2.53 18.91 8.83
C LEU A 463 2.90 19.70 10.10
N PRO A 464 2.04 20.59 10.65
CA PRO A 464 2.43 21.39 11.81
C PRO A 464 2.46 20.61 13.13
N ASN A 465 1.67 19.53 13.26
CA ASN A 465 1.47 18.88 14.56
C ASN A 465 2.31 17.60 14.76
N CYS A 466 2.58 16.82 13.70
CA CYS A 466 3.13 15.46 13.81
C CYS A 466 4.67 15.39 13.71
N ALA A 467 5.36 16.28 14.43
CA ALA A 467 6.82 16.40 14.44
C ALA A 467 7.60 15.11 14.84
N ARG A 468 6.93 14.13 15.47
CA ARG A 468 7.54 12.86 15.92
C ARG A 468 7.16 11.64 15.08
N LEU A 469 6.43 11.84 13.98
CA LEU A 469 5.92 10.75 13.16
C LEU A 469 7.05 9.92 12.53
N GLN A 470 6.86 8.60 12.51
CA GLN A 470 7.77 7.59 11.96
C GLN A 470 7.05 6.61 11.02
N MET A 471 5.76 6.35 11.24
CA MET A 471 4.87 5.63 10.32
C MET A 471 3.75 6.56 9.87
N LEU A 472 3.62 6.76 8.55
CA LEU A 472 2.48 7.43 7.93
C LEU A 472 1.83 6.47 6.93
N ALA A 473 0.54 6.17 7.11
CA ALA A 473 -0.22 5.34 6.19
C ALA A 473 -1.48 6.05 5.72
N ILE A 474 -1.50 6.44 4.44
CA ILE A 474 -2.55 7.23 3.78
C ILE A 474 -3.09 6.54 2.51
N ALA A 475 -2.78 5.26 2.35
CA ALA A 475 -3.14 4.45 1.19
C ALA A 475 -4.65 4.49 0.89
N GLY A 476 -5.01 4.83 -0.36
CA GLY A 476 -6.40 4.91 -0.83
C GLY A 476 -7.15 6.18 -0.37
N CYS A 477 -6.45 7.26 -0.07
CA CYS A 477 -7.04 8.60 0.06
C CYS A 477 -6.97 9.33 -1.29
N ASP A 478 -7.96 9.09 -2.16
CA ASP A 478 -8.00 9.60 -3.55
C ASP A 478 -8.10 11.13 -3.68
N LEU A 479 -8.42 11.86 -2.61
CA LEU A 479 -8.49 13.33 -2.59
C LEU A 479 -7.20 14.02 -2.11
N PHE A 480 -6.13 13.27 -1.84
CA PHE A 480 -4.81 13.84 -1.55
C PHE A 480 -4.02 14.08 -2.84
N THR A 481 -3.53 15.30 -3.04
CA THR A 481 -2.77 15.70 -4.25
C THR A 481 -1.26 15.53 -4.07
N SER A 482 -0.55 15.38 -5.20
CA SER A 482 0.92 15.38 -5.21
C SER A 482 1.52 16.63 -4.57
N ALA A 483 0.95 17.81 -4.85
CA ALA A 483 1.46 19.08 -4.32
C ALA A 483 1.40 19.17 -2.79
N ALA A 484 0.31 18.69 -2.17
CA ALA A 484 0.18 18.69 -0.71
C ALA A 484 1.10 17.67 -0.03
N ALA A 485 1.23 16.47 -0.60
CA ALA A 485 2.14 15.44 -0.10
C ALA A 485 3.63 15.84 -0.27
N ALA A 486 3.98 16.46 -1.38
CA ALA A 486 5.32 17.03 -1.60
C ALA A 486 5.61 18.19 -0.63
N LYS A 487 4.65 19.12 -0.44
CA LYS A 487 4.74 20.22 0.54
C LYS A 487 5.03 19.69 1.95
N LEU A 488 4.28 18.68 2.41
CA LEU A 488 4.47 18.03 3.71
C LEU A 488 5.92 17.58 3.94
N PHE A 489 6.50 16.80 3.00
CA PHE A 489 7.87 16.29 3.16
C PHE A 489 8.94 17.38 2.98
N ASN A 490 8.73 18.34 2.07
CA ASN A 490 9.66 19.44 1.84
C ASN A 490 9.72 20.40 3.04
N GLU A 491 8.58 20.83 3.60
CA GLU A 491 8.56 21.75 4.74
C GLU A 491 9.05 21.10 6.04
N TRP A 492 8.73 19.82 6.30
CA TRP A 492 9.33 19.09 7.42
C TRP A 492 10.87 19.04 7.34
N ARG A 493 11.40 18.86 6.13
CA ARG A 493 12.85 18.83 5.87
C ARG A 493 13.50 20.20 6.06
N GLU A 494 12.88 21.25 5.53
CA GLU A 494 13.45 22.61 5.54
C GLU A 494 13.45 23.22 6.95
N HIS A 495 12.34 23.07 7.68
CA HIS A 495 12.22 23.50 9.06
C HIS A 495 12.88 22.52 10.06
N LYS A 496 13.32 21.34 9.60
CA LYS A 496 13.83 20.22 10.40
C LYS A 496 12.84 19.76 11.49
N ALA A 497 11.55 19.86 11.19
CA ALA A 497 10.45 19.61 12.12
C ALA A 497 10.21 18.12 12.38
N ASN A 498 10.50 17.26 11.39
CA ASN A 498 10.46 15.80 11.52
C ASN A 498 11.86 15.20 11.22
N PRO A 499 12.32 14.17 11.95
CA PRO A 499 13.66 13.59 11.77
C PRO A 499 13.80 12.61 10.58
N GLY A 500 12.71 12.25 9.91
CA GLY A 500 12.66 11.25 8.85
C GLY A 500 11.68 10.11 9.16
N LEU A 501 10.86 9.71 8.17
CA LEU A 501 9.93 8.59 8.32
C LEU A 501 10.65 7.24 8.14
N VAL A 502 10.17 6.22 8.85
CA VAL A 502 10.68 4.84 8.82
C VAL A 502 9.78 3.94 7.97
N ARG A 503 8.46 4.18 8.00
CA ARG A 503 7.45 3.43 7.24
C ARG A 503 6.50 4.38 6.55
N VAL A 504 6.27 4.19 5.25
CA VAL A 504 5.34 5.02 4.49
C VAL A 504 4.49 4.16 3.57
N ASP A 505 3.17 4.34 3.65
CA ASP A 505 2.18 3.54 2.93
C ASP A 505 1.23 4.46 2.14
N LEU A 506 1.54 4.59 0.84
CA LEU A 506 0.92 5.49 -0.14
C LEU A 506 0.10 4.72 -1.20
N ALA A 507 -0.13 3.43 -1.03
CA ALA A 507 -0.73 2.60 -2.06
C ALA A 507 -2.11 3.12 -2.50
N ARG A 508 -2.39 3.12 -3.80
CA ARG A 508 -3.68 3.60 -4.38
C ARG A 508 -4.02 5.06 -4.10
N CYS A 509 -3.06 5.94 -3.76
CA CYS A 509 -3.28 7.38 -3.82
C CYS A 509 -3.24 7.83 -5.29
N SER A 510 -4.37 7.76 -5.99
CA SER A 510 -4.44 7.85 -7.47
C SER A 510 -3.86 9.13 -8.09
N LEU A 511 -3.72 10.22 -7.32
CA LEU A 511 -3.16 11.51 -7.76
C LEU A 511 -1.65 11.69 -7.43
N PHE A 512 -0.93 10.62 -7.06
CA PHE A 512 0.48 10.69 -6.64
C PHE A 512 1.46 10.40 -7.80
N GLU A 513 2.19 11.44 -8.18
CA GLU A 513 3.24 11.47 -9.19
C GLU A 513 4.66 11.41 -8.56
N ASP A 514 5.69 11.40 -9.40
CA ASP A 514 7.09 11.26 -8.98
C ASP A 514 7.53 12.31 -7.95
N GLU A 515 6.99 13.55 -7.98
CA GLU A 515 7.35 14.62 -7.05
C GLU A 515 7.18 14.20 -5.58
N VAL A 516 6.12 13.43 -5.27
CA VAL A 516 5.85 12.94 -3.91
C VAL A 516 6.96 12.01 -3.44
N VAL A 517 7.40 11.11 -4.33
CA VAL A 517 8.47 10.14 -4.04
C VAL A 517 9.81 10.86 -3.94
N GLU A 518 10.10 11.83 -4.81
CA GLU A 518 11.31 12.63 -4.71
C GLU A 518 11.36 13.47 -3.41
N ALA A 519 10.25 14.11 -3.02
CA ALA A 519 10.14 14.86 -1.77
C ALA A 519 10.32 13.94 -0.55
N LEU A 520 9.71 12.76 -0.57
CA LEU A 520 9.91 11.72 0.43
C LEU A 520 11.37 11.25 0.51
N VAL A 521 12.07 11.10 -0.63
CA VAL A 521 13.51 10.77 -0.67
C VAL A 521 14.35 11.92 -0.09
N ARG A 522 14.06 13.17 -0.46
CA ARG A 522 14.75 14.37 0.05
C ARG A 522 14.67 14.48 1.59
N HIS A 523 13.56 14.01 2.17
CA HIS A 523 13.29 14.00 3.62
C HIS A 523 13.80 12.73 4.33
N SER A 524 13.34 11.54 3.90
CA SER A 524 13.40 10.28 4.65
C SER A 524 14.47 9.27 4.17
N ALA A 525 15.28 9.53 3.14
CA ALA A 525 16.16 8.49 2.54
C ALA A 525 17.14 7.79 3.52
N LYS A 526 17.45 8.42 4.66
CA LYS A 526 18.33 7.86 5.70
C LYS A 526 17.61 7.02 6.77
N THR A 527 16.28 7.08 6.81
CA THR A 527 15.44 6.45 7.85
C THR A 527 14.42 5.46 7.29
N LEU A 528 14.04 5.62 6.02
CA LEU A 528 12.98 4.86 5.37
C LEU A 528 13.39 3.39 5.18
N ARG A 529 12.61 2.48 5.79
CA ARG A 529 12.84 1.02 5.79
C ARG A 529 11.76 0.25 5.05
N GLU A 530 10.52 0.72 5.08
CA GLU A 530 9.39 0.09 4.40
C GLU A 530 8.61 1.15 3.61
N LEU A 531 8.46 0.93 2.30
CA LEU A 531 7.73 1.83 1.41
C LEU A 531 6.69 1.04 0.59
N ASN A 532 5.42 1.40 0.70
CA ASN A 532 4.37 0.88 -0.16
C ASN A 532 3.89 1.98 -1.12
N VAL A 533 4.13 1.77 -2.41
CA VAL A 533 3.68 2.61 -3.54
C VAL A 533 2.78 1.79 -4.49
N ASN A 534 2.23 0.67 -4.01
CA ASN A 534 1.43 -0.25 -4.82
C ASN A 534 0.21 0.45 -5.47
N SER A 535 -0.03 0.18 -6.75
CA SER A 535 -1.09 0.81 -7.54
C SER A 535 -0.99 2.34 -7.66
N LEU A 536 0.20 2.92 -7.48
CA LEU A 536 0.47 4.28 -7.97
C LEU A 536 0.78 4.19 -9.47
N GLU A 537 -0.21 4.54 -10.29
CA GLU A 537 -0.18 4.30 -11.73
C GLU A 537 0.59 5.37 -12.51
N GLU A 538 0.63 6.61 -11.99
CA GLU A 538 1.26 7.79 -12.60
C GLU A 538 2.76 7.95 -12.24
N LEU A 539 3.31 7.11 -11.35
CA LEU A 539 4.75 7.08 -11.12
C LEU A 539 5.50 6.63 -12.38
N THR A 540 6.53 7.39 -12.76
CA THR A 540 7.41 7.04 -13.88
C THR A 540 8.67 6.35 -13.38
N CYS A 541 9.64 6.11 -14.27
CA CYS A 541 10.95 5.63 -13.85
C CYS A 541 11.67 6.63 -12.92
N ALA A 542 11.37 7.93 -13.00
CA ALA A 542 12.07 8.97 -12.24
C ALA A 542 11.89 8.83 -10.72
N GLY A 543 10.67 8.56 -10.22
CA GLY A 543 10.44 8.34 -8.79
C GLY A 543 11.20 7.13 -8.25
N PHE A 544 11.28 6.03 -9.01
CA PHE A 544 12.08 4.86 -8.64
C PHE A 544 13.59 5.10 -8.78
N GLU A 545 14.02 5.93 -9.74
CA GLU A 545 15.41 6.39 -9.85
C GLU A 545 15.82 7.25 -8.65
N ALA A 546 14.94 8.13 -8.15
CA ALA A 546 15.15 8.88 -6.93
C ALA A 546 15.31 7.97 -5.70
N LEU A 547 14.46 6.96 -5.53
CA LEU A 547 14.61 5.94 -4.46
C LEU A 547 15.95 5.19 -4.55
N ALA A 548 16.36 4.83 -5.77
CA ALA A 548 17.66 4.23 -6.06
C ALA A 548 18.84 5.22 -5.96
N GLY A 549 18.59 6.52 -5.74
CA GLY A 549 19.56 7.61 -5.74
C GLY A 549 20.22 7.86 -7.11
N VAL A 550 19.67 7.37 -8.21
CA VAL A 550 20.26 7.49 -9.54
C VAL A 550 19.96 8.87 -10.11
N GLY A 551 20.94 9.78 -10.06
CA GLY A 551 20.86 11.06 -10.77
C GLY A 551 21.10 10.89 -12.27
N ALA A 552 20.64 11.86 -13.08
CA ALA A 552 20.73 11.86 -14.55
C ALA A 552 22.12 11.56 -15.16
N ASN A 553 23.19 11.76 -14.39
CA ASN A 553 24.58 11.42 -14.76
C ASN A 553 24.95 9.94 -14.53
N GLY A 554 23.98 9.06 -14.23
CA GLY A 554 24.19 7.64 -13.90
C GLY A 554 24.91 7.38 -12.57
N LYS A 555 25.10 8.42 -11.73
CA LYS A 555 25.78 8.32 -10.43
C LYS A 555 24.76 8.18 -9.30
N ILE A 556 25.03 7.24 -8.39
CA ILE A 556 24.24 7.07 -7.16
C ILE A 556 24.60 8.18 -6.16
N ASN A 557 23.60 8.95 -5.74
CA ASN A 557 23.66 10.04 -4.78
C ASN A 557 22.39 10.01 -3.90
N ASN A 558 22.56 10.04 -2.57
CA ASN A 558 21.46 9.98 -1.58
C ASN A 558 20.37 8.89 -1.86
N PRO A 559 20.73 7.62 -2.10
CA PRO A 559 19.75 6.54 -2.22
C PRO A 559 19.07 6.24 -0.88
N CYS A 560 17.91 5.60 -0.91
CA CYS A 560 17.26 5.05 0.28
C CYS A 560 18.03 3.82 0.80
N SER A 561 19.15 4.04 1.51
CA SER A 561 20.10 2.98 1.84
C SER A 561 19.59 1.98 2.90
N GLU A 562 18.73 2.44 3.81
CA GLU A 562 18.08 1.60 4.83
C GLU A 562 16.82 0.88 4.35
N LEU A 563 16.38 1.11 3.10
CA LEU A 563 15.14 0.52 2.58
C LEU A 563 15.23 -1.01 2.53
N VAL A 564 14.45 -1.69 3.37
CA VAL A 564 14.41 -3.15 3.54
C VAL A 564 13.30 -3.78 2.71
N GLU A 565 12.14 -3.13 2.60
CA GLU A 565 11.02 -3.59 1.79
C GLU A 565 10.45 -2.45 0.93
N ILE A 566 10.18 -2.76 -0.34
CA ILE A 566 9.32 -1.93 -1.19
C ILE A 566 8.25 -2.78 -1.87
N ASP A 567 7.01 -2.31 -1.77
CA ASP A 567 5.89 -2.80 -2.57
C ASP A 567 5.61 -1.81 -3.70
N ALA A 568 5.91 -2.24 -4.93
CA ALA A 568 5.71 -1.47 -6.15
C ALA A 568 4.84 -2.25 -7.15
N GLY A 569 3.98 -3.14 -6.66
CA GLY A 569 3.02 -3.86 -7.51
C GLY A 569 2.03 -2.91 -8.18
N PHE A 570 1.59 -3.26 -9.38
CA PHE A 570 0.70 -2.47 -10.25
C PHE A 570 1.22 -1.07 -10.67
N CYS A 571 2.51 -0.79 -10.46
CA CYS A 571 3.15 0.44 -10.95
C CYS A 571 3.63 0.27 -12.40
N ARG A 572 2.95 0.93 -13.36
CA ARG A 572 3.15 0.74 -14.80
C ARG A 572 4.56 1.06 -15.31
N ALA A 573 5.37 1.82 -14.58
CA ALA A 573 6.74 2.14 -14.95
C ALA A 573 7.79 1.09 -14.54
N VAL A 574 7.46 0.14 -13.65
CA VAL A 574 8.46 -0.81 -13.12
C VAL A 574 8.82 -1.86 -14.18
N ASP A 575 10.05 -1.82 -14.67
CA ASP A 575 10.67 -2.76 -15.60
C ASP A 575 11.97 -3.38 -15.04
N ASP A 576 12.61 -4.28 -15.80
CA ASP A 576 13.89 -4.91 -15.44
C ASP A 576 14.99 -3.88 -15.07
N GLY A 577 14.98 -2.69 -15.67
CA GLY A 577 15.94 -1.62 -15.42
C GLY A 577 15.63 -0.82 -14.15
N VAL A 578 14.36 -0.60 -13.83
CA VAL A 578 13.91 -0.09 -12.52
C VAL A 578 14.29 -1.06 -11.41
N VAL A 579 14.01 -2.36 -11.59
CA VAL A 579 14.39 -3.43 -10.65
C VAL A 579 15.91 -3.46 -10.44
N GLU A 580 16.70 -3.40 -11.52
CA GLU A 580 18.16 -3.35 -11.41
C GLU A 580 18.67 -2.12 -10.63
N ARG A 581 18.09 -0.94 -10.88
CA ARG A 581 18.49 0.31 -10.21
C ARG A 581 18.14 0.28 -8.72
N LEU A 582 16.92 -0.14 -8.36
CA LEU A 582 16.52 -0.33 -6.96
C LEU A 582 17.43 -1.32 -6.22
N MET A 583 17.74 -2.48 -6.83
CA MET A 583 18.64 -3.47 -6.23
C MET A 583 20.11 -3.02 -6.16
N LYS A 584 20.56 -2.04 -6.95
CA LYS A 584 21.92 -1.46 -6.85
C LYS A 584 21.99 -0.30 -5.85
N GLY A 585 20.95 0.53 -5.76
CA GLY A 585 20.88 1.69 -4.85
C GLY A 585 20.54 1.33 -3.40
N CYS A 586 19.45 0.58 -3.19
CA CYS A 586 18.90 0.29 -1.87
C CYS A 586 19.66 -0.89 -1.23
N LYS A 587 20.73 -0.60 -0.48
CA LYS A 587 21.68 -1.62 -0.01
C LYS A 587 21.08 -2.64 0.95
N GLU A 588 20.22 -2.23 1.88
CA GLU A 588 19.57 -3.15 2.83
C GLU A 588 18.30 -3.86 2.32
N LEU A 589 17.92 -3.64 1.04
CA LEU A 589 16.72 -4.22 0.43
C LEU A 589 16.71 -5.75 0.51
N ARG A 590 15.61 -6.31 1.04
CA ARG A 590 15.38 -7.75 1.24
C ARG A 590 14.12 -8.24 0.54
N VAL A 591 13.12 -7.39 0.36
CA VAL A 591 11.86 -7.72 -0.32
C VAL A 591 11.50 -6.62 -1.32
N LEU A 592 11.29 -7.00 -2.58
CA LEU A 592 10.77 -6.14 -3.64
C LEU A 592 9.58 -6.86 -4.28
N LYS A 593 8.38 -6.30 -4.11
CA LYS A 593 7.15 -6.86 -4.69
C LYS A 593 6.81 -6.11 -5.99
N VAL A 594 6.50 -6.87 -7.02
CA VAL A 594 6.25 -6.39 -8.40
C VAL A 594 5.00 -7.03 -9.03
N PHE A 595 4.06 -7.48 -8.20
CA PHE A 595 2.78 -8.07 -8.64
C PHE A 595 2.09 -7.21 -9.70
N GLY A 596 1.73 -7.80 -10.85
CA GLY A 596 1.05 -7.09 -11.95
C GLY A 596 1.97 -6.27 -12.87
N ASN A 597 3.27 -6.15 -12.58
CA ASN A 597 4.19 -5.36 -13.40
C ASN A 597 4.68 -6.15 -14.61
N HIS A 598 3.85 -6.21 -15.67
CA HIS A 598 4.09 -7.00 -16.89
C HIS A 598 5.37 -6.64 -17.68
N LYS A 599 6.10 -5.59 -17.29
CA LYS A 599 7.42 -5.22 -17.86
C LYS A 599 8.61 -5.84 -17.12
N VAL A 600 8.37 -6.50 -15.98
CA VAL A 600 9.40 -7.27 -15.25
C VAL A 600 9.43 -8.70 -15.79
N THR A 601 10.57 -9.12 -16.31
CA THR A 601 10.74 -10.37 -17.05
C THR A 601 11.76 -11.29 -16.37
N GLU A 602 11.99 -12.48 -16.94
CA GLU A 602 12.98 -13.43 -16.39
C GLU A 602 14.40 -12.85 -16.36
N SER A 603 14.71 -11.85 -17.21
CA SER A 603 16.00 -11.14 -17.20
C SER A 603 16.15 -10.05 -16.13
N ALA A 604 15.13 -9.83 -15.28
CA ALA A 604 15.21 -8.89 -14.16
C ALA A 604 16.43 -9.21 -13.27
N TYR A 605 17.24 -8.19 -12.99
CA TYR A 605 18.45 -8.36 -12.18
C TYR A 605 18.13 -8.90 -10.79
N ARG A 606 18.88 -9.92 -10.35
CA ARG A 606 18.71 -10.58 -9.03
C ARG A 606 19.95 -10.38 -8.17
N ARG A 607 19.81 -9.62 -7.08
CA ARG A 607 20.83 -9.53 -6.02
C ARG A 607 20.64 -10.66 -5.01
N LYS A 608 21.73 -11.37 -4.70
CA LYS A 608 21.73 -12.46 -3.69
C LYS A 608 21.22 -11.93 -2.34
N GLY A 609 20.23 -12.63 -1.77
CA GLY A 609 19.61 -12.27 -0.49
C GLY A 609 18.36 -11.38 -0.61
N VAL A 610 17.99 -10.95 -1.81
CA VAL A 610 16.75 -10.20 -2.06
C VAL A 610 15.68 -11.12 -2.63
N GLN A 611 14.47 -11.07 -2.08
CA GLN A 611 13.28 -11.71 -2.62
C GLN A 611 12.58 -10.74 -3.58
N LEU A 612 12.63 -11.06 -4.88
CA LEU A 612 11.71 -10.49 -5.86
C LEU A 612 10.44 -11.35 -5.83
N LEU A 613 9.27 -10.72 -5.66
CA LEU A 613 7.99 -11.40 -5.47
C LEU A 613 6.91 -10.85 -6.43
N GLY A 614 6.07 -11.72 -6.97
CA GLY A 614 4.97 -11.32 -7.85
C GLY A 614 5.35 -11.22 -9.33
N GLN A 615 6.34 -12.00 -9.75
CA GLN A 615 6.63 -12.23 -11.17
C GLN A 615 5.45 -12.96 -11.82
N GLN A 616 5.32 -12.88 -13.15
CA GLN A 616 4.20 -13.50 -13.88
C GLN A 616 4.09 -15.03 -13.65
N TRP A 617 5.23 -15.73 -13.55
CA TRP A 617 5.31 -17.16 -13.22
C TRP A 617 5.18 -17.48 -11.72
N ASP A 618 5.07 -16.49 -10.83
CA ASP A 618 4.61 -16.70 -9.45
C ASP A 618 3.06 -16.81 -9.40
N THR A 619 2.37 -16.55 -10.52
CA THR A 619 0.90 -16.49 -10.65
C THR A 619 0.30 -17.45 -11.71
N LEU A 620 1.10 -18.42 -12.19
CA LEU A 620 0.73 -19.42 -13.20
C LEU A 620 0.97 -20.84 -12.67
#